data_AF-A0A958IZ36-F1
#
_entry.id   AF-A0A958IZ36-F1
#
_cell.length_a   1.000
_cell.length_b   1.000
_cell.length_c   1.000
_cell.angle_alpha   90.00
_cell.angle_beta   90.00
_cell.angle_gamma   90.00
#
_symmetry.space_group_name_H-M   'P 1'
#
loop_
_entity.id
_entity.type
_entity.pdbx_description
1 polymer ?
#
loop_
_entity_poly.entity_id
_entity_poly.type
_entity_poly.pdbx_seq_one_letter_code
_entity_poly.pdbx_strand_id
1 'polypeptide(L)'
;MPRKDRVTLSPVENAALQQSLFKDFNPVTERIPTIIVDNFPALGKLAAMRFLEWVQQNPEGVISLPTGKTPEHFIKWVTHIQRNWENPEMRKFLEDSGLNPAKKPEMNALRFVQIDEFYPINPKQHNSFYAYIRQFYIESFGLSRDRAMLINCEKIGLEPGESLSDVWPNHTVDLSLRYRYGKTREERRQRDMLARIDQWCQEYEEIIRGMGGIGFFLGGIGPDGHIGFNVSGSDHYSTTRLTPTNYETQASAATDLGGIEISRNRLVITIGLGTIAYNPQCVAIIIAAGEAKASVIRDAIENPPNILYPATVLQQLANARFYITRGAAKLMKERQKALIEMEDPLAPETIEKIVVDTAVNARKSITTLSPSDFREDMLGKVMLKKHSGNLKDTLQAVRDDLMTKLESGISKHSNKRFLHTEPHHDDIMLGYLPHVVRHIRDASNTHYFSCFTGGFTSVSNQFMIGQLEKLLEVLDSPEFEGLHDTGYFAKDNLNGRNRDVWQYLDGVAMKSRTIKNEGEAR
;
A
#
# COMPACT_ATOMS: atom_id res chain seq x y z
N MET A 1 -3.11 30.55 9.31
CA MET A 1 -2.64 31.29 8.11
C MET A 1 -1.76 30.35 7.30
N PRO A 2 -1.95 30.20 5.97
CA PRO A 2 -1.02 29.39 5.19
C PRO A 2 0.35 30.08 5.21
N ARG A 3 1.39 29.37 5.68
CA ARG A 3 2.76 29.86 5.73
C ARG A 3 3.18 30.23 4.30
N LYS A 4 3.39 31.52 4.05
CA LYS A 4 4.08 32.05 2.86
C LYS A 4 5.61 31.88 2.96
N ASP A 5 6.09 31.14 3.95
CA ASP A 5 7.52 30.91 4.15
C ASP A 5 8.04 30.03 3.02
N ARG A 6 9.15 30.49 2.43
CA ARG A 6 9.87 29.80 1.36
C ARG A 6 10.19 28.37 1.83
N VAL A 7 9.72 27.36 1.09
CA VAL A 7 10.03 25.95 1.36
C VAL A 7 11.54 25.80 1.44
N THR A 8 12.04 25.44 2.62
CA THR A 8 13.48 25.22 2.81
C THR A 8 13.79 23.78 2.45
N LEU A 9 14.56 23.60 1.37
CA LEU A 9 14.97 22.28 0.89
C LEU A 9 16.38 21.97 1.38
N SER A 10 16.62 20.72 1.71
CA SER A 10 17.97 20.24 2.00
C SER A 10 18.85 20.20 0.74
N PRO A 11 20.19 20.18 0.84
CA PRO A 11 21.07 19.92 -0.29
C PRO A 11 20.66 18.71 -1.14
N VAL A 12 20.32 17.58 -0.51
CA VAL A 12 19.83 16.38 -1.20
C VAL A 12 18.51 16.65 -1.95
N GLU A 13 17.56 17.31 -1.30
CA GLU A 13 16.28 17.66 -1.91
C GLU A 13 16.43 18.61 -3.09
N ASN A 14 17.34 19.59 -3.00
CA ASN A 14 17.66 20.50 -4.10
C ASN A 14 18.25 19.74 -5.29
N ALA A 15 19.21 18.84 -5.07
CA ALA A 15 19.80 18.02 -6.12
C ALA A 15 18.75 17.15 -6.83
N ALA A 16 17.83 16.55 -6.06
CA ALA A 16 16.74 15.77 -6.60
C ALA A 16 15.75 16.62 -7.42
N LEU A 17 15.42 17.83 -6.93
CA LEU A 17 14.52 18.74 -7.61
C LEU A 17 15.09 19.24 -8.95
N GLN A 18 16.41 19.43 -9.06
CA GLN A 18 17.06 19.79 -10.33
C GLN A 18 16.91 18.71 -11.39
N GLN A 19 16.85 17.44 -10.99
CA GLN A 19 16.64 16.29 -11.87
C GLN A 19 15.15 16.05 -12.17
N SER A 20 14.25 16.62 -11.36
CA SER A 20 12.81 16.47 -11.56
C SER A 20 12.32 17.37 -12.69
N LEU A 21 11.33 16.88 -13.44
CA LEU A 21 10.54 17.68 -14.36
C LEU A 21 9.74 18.78 -13.62
N PHE A 22 9.43 18.55 -12.35
CA PHE A 22 8.55 19.39 -11.55
C PHE A 22 9.37 20.18 -10.52
N LYS A 23 9.64 21.45 -10.81
CA LYS A 23 10.54 22.29 -9.99
C LYS A 23 9.82 23.20 -8.99
N ASP A 24 8.58 23.56 -9.28
CA ASP A 24 7.83 24.51 -8.45
C ASP A 24 6.95 23.80 -7.43
N PHE A 25 6.77 24.44 -6.28
CA PHE A 25 5.79 24.08 -5.26
C PHE A 25 4.72 25.15 -5.22
N ASN A 26 3.45 24.74 -5.28
CA ASN A 26 2.35 25.67 -5.12
C ASN A 26 1.77 25.54 -3.71
N PRO A 27 2.15 26.38 -2.74
CA PRO A 27 1.72 26.23 -1.35
C PRO A 27 0.23 26.50 -1.12
N VAL A 28 -0.49 27.01 -2.13
CA VAL A 28 -1.94 27.24 -2.05
C VAL A 28 -2.70 25.93 -2.24
N THR A 29 -2.29 25.12 -3.21
CA THR A 29 -2.92 23.85 -3.57
C THR A 29 -2.19 22.66 -2.97
N GLU A 30 -0.86 22.68 -2.89
CA GLU A 30 -0.03 21.64 -2.31
C GLU A 30 0.41 22.01 -0.90
N ARG A 31 -0.29 21.48 0.11
CA ARG A 31 -0.08 21.85 1.51
C ARG A 31 1.16 21.20 2.12
N ILE A 32 1.68 20.15 1.46
CA ILE A 32 2.94 19.50 1.80
C ILE A 32 3.84 19.51 0.56
N PRO A 33 5.08 20.01 0.66
CA PRO A 33 5.99 20.01 -0.47
C PRO A 33 6.27 18.59 -0.98
N THR A 34 6.20 18.42 -2.30
CA THR A 34 6.27 17.11 -2.97
C THR A 34 7.40 17.07 -3.99
N ILE A 35 8.28 16.07 -3.89
CA ILE A 35 9.33 15.81 -4.89
C ILE A 35 8.94 14.59 -5.71
N ILE A 36 8.87 14.77 -7.03
CA ILE A 36 8.47 13.72 -7.96
C ILE A 36 9.70 13.12 -8.62
N VAL A 37 9.81 11.80 -8.56
CA VAL A 37 10.84 11.01 -9.22
C VAL A 37 10.26 10.10 -10.30
N ASP A 38 11.10 9.59 -11.19
CA ASP A 38 10.62 8.83 -12.35
C ASP A 38 10.16 7.42 -12.02
N ASN A 39 10.80 6.76 -11.06
CA ASN A 39 10.57 5.35 -10.78
C ASN A 39 10.82 4.98 -9.31
N PHE A 40 10.42 3.75 -8.97
CA PHE A 40 10.48 3.23 -7.60
C PHE A 40 11.91 3.07 -7.05
N PRO A 41 12.92 2.61 -7.83
CA PRO A 41 14.32 2.65 -7.38
C PRO A 41 14.84 4.06 -7.07
N ALA A 42 14.51 5.06 -7.89
CA ALA A 42 14.89 6.46 -7.68
C ALA A 42 14.23 7.02 -6.40
N LEU A 43 13.01 6.59 -6.09
CA LEU A 43 12.31 6.95 -4.86
C LEU A 43 13.07 6.45 -3.62
N GLY A 44 13.47 5.18 -3.62
CA GLY A 44 14.29 4.61 -2.55
C GLY A 44 15.65 5.29 -2.42
N LYS A 45 16.29 5.65 -3.55
CA LYS A 45 17.55 6.41 -3.56
C LYS A 45 17.39 7.76 -2.86
N LEU A 46 16.38 8.55 -3.24
CA LEU A 46 16.13 9.87 -2.64
C LEU A 46 15.89 9.77 -1.13
N ALA A 47 15.04 8.84 -0.70
CA ALA A 47 14.78 8.60 0.71
C ALA A 47 16.07 8.21 1.48
N ALA A 48 16.91 7.36 0.88
CA ALA A 48 18.18 6.92 1.48
C ALA A 48 19.16 8.09 1.64
N MET A 49 19.34 8.90 0.59
CA MET A 49 20.21 10.07 0.63
C MET A 49 19.75 11.08 1.67
N ARG A 50 18.44 11.35 1.73
CA ARG A 50 17.89 12.31 2.69
C ARG A 50 18.02 11.82 4.14
N PHE A 51 17.82 10.52 4.37
CA PHE A 51 18.05 9.89 5.67
C PHE A 51 19.51 10.03 6.11
N LEU A 52 20.47 9.67 5.24
CA LEU A 52 21.89 9.75 5.57
C LEU A 52 22.34 11.20 5.84
N GLU A 53 21.83 12.15 5.07
CA GLU A 53 22.07 13.59 5.28
C GLU A 53 21.56 14.03 6.66
N TRP A 54 20.37 13.58 7.05
CA TRP A 54 19.83 13.88 8.38
C TRP A 54 20.67 13.23 9.49
N VAL A 55 21.12 11.99 9.32
CA VAL A 55 21.98 11.30 10.31
C VAL A 55 23.33 12.01 10.46
N GLN A 56 23.92 12.55 9.39
CA GLN A 56 25.14 13.36 9.49
C GLN A 56 24.95 14.59 10.39
N GLN A 57 23.73 15.14 10.46
CA GLN A 57 23.41 16.30 11.27
C GLN A 57 22.94 15.92 12.69
N ASN A 58 22.43 14.69 12.85
CA ASN A 58 21.79 14.19 14.08
C ASN A 58 22.30 12.79 14.43
N PRO A 59 23.59 12.62 14.78
CA PRO A 59 24.20 11.30 14.98
C PRO A 59 23.56 10.49 16.13
N GLU A 60 22.95 11.16 17.12
CA GLU A 60 22.24 10.53 18.23
C GLU A 60 20.71 10.64 18.13
N GLY A 61 20.20 11.03 16.96
CA GLY A 61 18.81 11.36 16.75
C GLY A 61 17.86 10.17 16.91
N VAL A 62 16.58 10.49 17.16
CA VAL A 62 15.49 9.51 17.23
C VAL A 62 14.91 9.29 15.84
N ILE A 63 14.92 8.05 15.37
CA ILE A 63 14.44 7.66 14.04
C ILE A 63 13.29 6.65 14.14
N SER A 64 12.40 6.69 13.16
CA SER A 64 11.36 5.69 12.99
C SER A 64 11.20 5.40 11.50
N LEU A 65 11.34 4.13 11.13
CA LEU A 65 11.41 3.67 9.74
C LEU A 65 10.32 2.62 9.47
N PRO A 66 9.79 2.53 8.23
CA PRO A 66 8.64 1.70 7.93
C PRO A 66 9.04 0.25 7.66
N THR A 67 8.07 -0.66 7.66
CA THR A 67 8.24 -2.06 7.27
C THR A 67 7.61 -2.34 5.89
N GLY A 68 7.66 -3.60 5.44
CA GLY A 68 7.02 -4.04 4.20
C GLY A 68 7.87 -3.88 2.94
N LYS A 69 7.22 -3.89 1.77
CA LYS A 69 7.88 -3.85 0.45
C LYS A 69 8.28 -2.44 0.02
N THR A 70 7.52 -1.43 0.43
CA THR A 70 7.75 -0.04 0.03
C THR A 70 9.17 0.49 0.36
N PRO A 71 9.77 0.21 1.54
CA PRO A 71 11.13 0.66 1.85
C PRO A 71 12.25 -0.23 1.28
N GLU A 72 11.98 -1.25 0.47
CA GLU A 72 12.99 -2.20 0.01
C GLU A 72 14.18 -1.52 -0.69
N HIS A 73 13.91 -0.60 -1.63
CA HIS A 73 14.98 0.15 -2.30
C HIS A 73 15.68 1.13 -1.37
N PHE A 74 14.97 1.73 -0.41
CA PHE A 74 15.57 2.58 0.61
C PHE A 74 16.62 1.78 1.42
N ILE A 75 16.25 0.60 1.91
CA ILE A 75 17.15 -0.30 2.65
C ILE A 75 18.36 -0.67 1.80
N LYS A 76 18.12 -1.11 0.55
CA LYS A 76 19.21 -1.49 -0.37
C LYS A 76 20.18 -0.34 -0.62
N TRP A 77 19.69 0.87 -0.83
CA TRP A 77 20.53 2.04 -1.07
C TRP A 77 21.33 2.44 0.16
N VAL A 78 20.71 2.50 1.35
CA VAL A 78 21.44 2.80 2.60
C VAL A 78 22.56 1.78 2.82
N THR A 79 22.26 0.48 2.70
CA THR A 79 23.27 -0.58 2.88
C THR A 79 24.37 -0.51 1.81
N HIS A 80 24.00 -0.25 0.55
CA HIS A 80 24.96 -0.12 -0.55
C HIS A 80 25.91 1.07 -0.33
N ILE A 81 25.38 2.23 0.04
CA ILE A 81 26.17 3.45 0.31
C ILE A 81 27.12 3.23 1.50
N GLN A 82 26.65 2.63 2.59
CA GLN A 82 27.48 2.39 3.77
C GLN A 82 28.66 1.43 3.50
N ARG A 83 28.42 0.38 2.71
CA ARG A 83 29.44 -0.62 2.33
C ARG A 83 30.48 -0.06 1.37
N ASN A 84 30.08 0.86 0.51
CA ASN A 84 30.95 1.43 -0.54
C ASN A 84 31.40 2.87 -0.21
N TRP A 85 31.33 3.30 1.05
CA TRP A 85 31.58 4.71 1.43
C TRP A 85 32.98 5.22 1.01
N GLU A 86 34.00 4.37 1.07
CA GLU A 86 35.38 4.74 0.68
C GLU A 86 35.66 4.60 -0.82
N ASN A 87 34.72 4.05 -1.60
CA ASN A 87 34.89 3.90 -3.04
C ASN A 87 34.86 5.29 -3.72
N PRO A 88 35.84 5.65 -4.58
CA PRO A 88 35.92 6.97 -5.20
C PRO A 88 34.69 7.36 -6.05
N GLU A 89 34.11 6.41 -6.80
CA GLU A 89 32.91 6.65 -7.60
C GLU A 89 31.70 6.91 -6.71
N MET A 90 31.56 6.14 -5.63
CA MET A 90 30.53 6.37 -4.62
C MET A 90 30.68 7.76 -3.99
N ARG A 91 31.88 8.14 -3.56
CA ARG A 91 32.13 9.46 -2.95
C ARG A 91 31.72 10.61 -3.87
N LYS A 92 32.08 10.53 -5.16
CA LYS A 92 31.66 11.51 -6.16
C LYS A 92 30.13 11.53 -6.30
N PHE A 93 29.50 10.37 -6.39
CA PHE A 93 28.04 10.25 -6.47
C PHE A 93 27.33 10.87 -5.25
N LEU A 94 27.88 10.72 -4.04
CA LEU A 94 27.34 11.32 -2.82
C LEU A 94 27.40 12.84 -2.88
N GLU A 95 28.54 13.40 -3.30
CA GLU A 95 28.75 14.84 -3.48
C GLU A 95 27.80 15.43 -4.52
N ASP A 96 27.71 14.81 -5.70
CA ASP A 96 26.78 15.21 -6.78
C ASP A 96 25.31 15.15 -6.34
N SER A 97 25.00 14.30 -5.35
CA SER A 97 23.66 14.14 -4.79
C SER A 97 23.41 15.00 -3.55
N GLY A 98 24.34 15.90 -3.17
CA GLY A 98 24.19 16.83 -2.05
C GLY A 98 24.57 16.28 -0.66
N LEU A 99 25.12 15.07 -0.57
CA LEU A 99 25.58 14.48 0.69
C LEU A 99 27.08 14.74 0.89
N ASN A 100 27.52 14.98 2.13
CA ASN A 100 28.93 15.22 2.42
C ASN A 100 29.73 13.90 2.49
N PRO A 101 30.60 13.55 1.52
CA PRO A 101 31.36 12.29 1.55
C PRO A 101 32.46 12.27 2.62
N ALA A 102 32.84 13.43 3.18
CA ALA A 102 33.86 13.51 4.22
C ALA A 102 33.35 13.05 5.60
N LYS A 103 32.02 13.00 5.82
CA LYS A 103 31.43 12.63 7.11
C LYS A 103 30.59 11.36 6.98
N LYS A 104 31.15 10.19 7.30
CA LYS A 104 30.36 8.95 7.29
C LYS A 104 29.25 9.01 8.37
N PRO A 105 27.98 8.67 8.05
CA PRO A 105 26.90 8.61 9.03
C PRO A 105 27.15 7.55 10.11
N GLU A 106 26.99 7.92 11.38
CA GLU A 106 27.10 7.01 12.52
C GLU A 106 25.73 6.39 12.85
N MET A 107 25.57 5.09 12.55
CA MET A 107 24.28 4.40 12.70
C MET A 107 24.04 3.86 14.11
N ASN A 108 25.09 3.44 14.81
CA ASN A 108 24.97 2.76 16.11
C ASN A 108 24.49 3.69 17.25
N ALA A 109 24.67 5.00 17.10
CA ALA A 109 24.27 6.00 18.06
C ALA A 109 22.82 6.49 17.88
N LEU A 110 22.14 6.08 16.80
CA LEU A 110 20.73 6.42 16.60
C LEU A 110 19.85 5.69 17.62
N ARG A 111 18.73 6.33 18.00
CA ARG A 111 17.67 5.71 18.79
C ARG A 111 16.54 5.31 17.85
N PHE A 112 16.16 4.04 17.84
CA PHE A 112 15.14 3.53 16.92
C PHE A 112 13.80 3.35 17.64
N VAL A 113 12.72 3.84 17.05
CA VAL A 113 11.34 3.64 17.52
C VAL A 113 10.57 2.85 16.47
N GLN A 114 10.10 1.65 16.82
CA GLN A 114 9.21 0.87 15.96
C GLN A 114 7.83 1.53 15.85
N ILE A 115 7.32 1.64 14.63
CA ILE A 115 6.02 2.27 14.30
C ILE A 115 4.86 1.41 14.79
N ASP A 116 4.88 0.12 14.46
CA ASP A 116 3.77 -0.78 14.70
C ASP A 116 4.16 -2.26 14.70
N GLU A 117 3.23 -3.10 15.18
CA GLU A 117 3.29 -4.56 15.16
C GLU A 117 1.88 -5.17 15.17
N PHE A 118 1.70 -6.31 14.50
CA PHE A 118 0.47 -7.08 14.60
C PHE A 118 0.32 -7.68 16.00
N TYR A 119 -0.91 -7.72 16.53
CA TYR A 119 -1.18 -8.26 17.85
C TYR A 119 -2.33 -9.27 17.83
N PRO A 120 -2.20 -10.44 18.49
CA PRO A 120 -1.00 -10.96 19.15
C PRO A 120 -0.11 -11.74 18.17
N ILE A 121 1.14 -11.34 17.94
CA ILE A 121 2.09 -12.07 17.07
C ILE A 121 3.34 -12.50 17.82
N ASN A 122 3.90 -13.66 17.48
CA ASN A 122 5.18 -14.07 18.04
C ASN A 122 6.33 -13.32 17.30
N PRO A 123 7.22 -12.60 18.01
CA PRO A 123 8.31 -11.81 17.41
C PRO A 123 9.39 -12.64 16.70
N LYS A 124 9.35 -13.97 16.84
CA LYS A 124 10.22 -14.90 16.11
C LYS A 124 9.64 -15.29 14.74
N GLN A 125 8.35 -15.01 14.48
CA GLN A 125 7.77 -15.25 13.17
C GLN A 125 8.40 -14.34 12.13
N HIS A 126 8.72 -14.90 10.96
CA HIS A 126 9.40 -14.19 9.87
C HIS A 126 8.58 -13.02 9.30
N ASN A 127 7.25 -13.07 9.44
CA ASN A 127 6.32 -12.04 9.02
C ASN A 127 5.95 -11.04 10.14
N SER A 128 6.57 -11.13 11.33
CA SER A 128 6.46 -10.09 12.35
C SER A 128 7.31 -8.87 11.99
N PHE A 129 6.83 -7.68 12.33
CA PHE A 129 7.56 -6.44 12.09
C PHE A 129 8.80 -6.33 12.99
N TYR A 130 8.76 -6.94 14.18
CA TYR A 130 9.90 -7.12 15.06
C TYR A 130 11.03 -7.89 14.37
N ALA A 131 10.73 -9.03 13.72
CA ALA A 131 11.72 -9.81 12.99
C ALA A 131 12.26 -9.03 11.78
N TYR A 132 11.38 -8.35 11.03
CA TYR A 132 11.75 -7.49 9.91
C TYR A 132 12.75 -6.41 10.34
N ILE A 133 12.45 -5.64 11.38
CA ILE A 133 13.28 -4.54 11.86
C ILE A 133 14.64 -5.06 12.36
N ARG A 134 14.64 -6.18 13.08
CA ARG A 134 15.88 -6.81 13.54
C ARG A 134 16.80 -7.13 12.36
N GLN A 135 16.28 -7.76 11.32
CA GLN A 135 17.07 -8.16 10.15
C GLN A 135 17.49 -6.96 9.29
N PHE A 136 16.54 -6.10 8.91
CA PHE A 136 16.76 -5.10 7.88
C PHE A 136 17.29 -3.76 8.40
N TYR A 137 17.09 -3.44 9.68
CA TYR A 137 17.57 -2.20 10.27
C TYR A 137 18.65 -2.44 11.31
N ILE A 138 18.39 -3.26 12.34
CA ILE A 138 19.39 -3.49 13.40
C ILE A 138 20.65 -4.16 12.81
N GLU A 139 20.50 -5.32 12.18
CA GLU A 139 21.62 -6.07 11.61
C GLU A 139 22.17 -5.40 10.34
N SER A 140 21.31 -4.98 9.40
CA SER A 140 21.79 -4.43 8.11
C SER A 140 22.40 -3.03 8.21
N PHE A 141 21.81 -2.12 9.00
CA PHE A 141 22.34 -0.76 9.13
C PHE A 141 23.35 -0.63 10.27
N GLY A 142 23.44 -1.63 11.15
CA GLY A 142 24.31 -1.57 12.33
C GLY A 142 23.77 -0.65 13.43
N LEU A 143 22.44 -0.59 13.58
CA LEU A 143 21.82 0.14 14.70
C LEU A 143 22.06 -0.61 16.02
N SER A 144 22.17 0.12 17.12
CA SER A 144 22.31 -0.51 18.44
C SER A 144 20.96 -1.09 18.90
N ARG A 145 20.95 -2.38 19.25
CA ARG A 145 19.78 -3.05 19.83
C ARG A 145 19.35 -2.43 21.16
N ASP A 146 20.30 -2.00 21.99
CA ASP A 146 20.03 -1.41 23.30
C ASP A 146 19.43 0.01 23.20
N ARG A 147 19.55 0.63 22.03
CA ARG A 147 18.94 1.92 21.69
C ARG A 147 17.69 1.77 20.81
N ALA A 148 17.19 0.54 20.63
CA ALA A 148 16.01 0.26 19.84
C ALA A 148 14.80 -0.08 20.74
N MET A 149 13.76 0.73 20.63
CA MET A 149 12.45 0.46 21.20
C MET A 149 11.65 -0.38 20.20
N LEU A 150 11.52 -1.67 20.50
CA LEU A 150 10.80 -2.63 19.68
C LEU A 150 9.55 -3.12 20.39
N ILE A 151 8.47 -3.30 19.62
CA ILE A 151 7.18 -3.79 20.10
C ILE A 151 7.26 -5.31 20.17
N ASN A 152 7.53 -5.85 21.36
CA ASN A 152 7.65 -7.28 21.58
C ASN A 152 6.40 -7.81 22.31
N CYS A 153 5.46 -8.41 21.58
CA CYS A 153 4.22 -8.93 22.12
C CYS A 153 4.38 -9.99 23.22
N GLU A 154 5.52 -10.71 23.29
CA GLU A 154 5.82 -11.66 24.38
C GLU A 154 6.29 -10.98 25.68
N LYS A 155 6.41 -9.65 25.68
CA LYS A 155 6.83 -8.85 26.85
C LYS A 155 5.81 -7.78 27.25
N ILE A 156 4.73 -7.62 26.49
CA ILE A 156 3.74 -6.58 26.72
C ILE A 156 2.60 -7.18 27.56
N GLY A 157 2.51 -6.77 28.82
CA GLY A 157 1.40 -7.09 29.71
C GLY A 157 1.29 -8.55 30.19
N LEU A 158 2.16 -9.46 29.75
CA LEU A 158 2.18 -10.84 30.22
C LEU A 158 2.80 -10.96 31.62
N GLU A 159 2.30 -11.92 32.40
CA GLU A 159 2.90 -12.30 33.68
C GLU A 159 4.14 -13.21 33.49
N PRO A 160 5.06 -13.28 34.47
CA PRO A 160 6.22 -14.17 34.37
C PRO A 160 5.82 -15.63 34.10
N GLY A 161 6.31 -16.19 32.99
CA GLY A 161 6.03 -17.57 32.56
C GLY A 161 4.75 -17.74 31.74
N GLU A 162 3.96 -16.68 31.55
CA GLU A 162 2.77 -16.68 30.70
C GLU A 162 3.14 -16.48 29.22
N SER A 163 2.43 -17.17 28.32
CA SER A 163 2.54 -16.99 26.87
C SER A 163 1.32 -16.27 26.30
N LEU A 164 1.45 -15.73 25.09
CA LEU A 164 0.33 -15.13 24.36
C LEU A 164 -0.85 -16.10 24.19
N SER A 165 -0.58 -17.39 23.98
CA SER A 165 -1.62 -18.41 23.79
C SER A 165 -2.35 -18.76 25.09
N ASP A 166 -1.74 -18.53 26.26
CA ASP A 166 -2.41 -18.75 27.54
C ASP A 166 -3.51 -17.71 27.80
N VAL A 167 -3.37 -16.51 27.23
CA VAL A 167 -4.35 -15.40 27.34
C VAL A 167 -5.27 -15.35 26.11
N TRP A 168 -4.72 -15.62 24.93
CA TRP A 168 -5.39 -15.52 23.64
C TRP A 168 -5.36 -16.88 22.90
N PRO A 169 -6.08 -17.90 23.37
CA PRO A 169 -5.97 -19.27 22.85
C PRO A 169 -6.29 -19.42 21.36
N ASN A 170 -7.14 -18.53 20.81
CA ASN A 170 -7.48 -18.49 19.38
C ASN A 170 -6.83 -17.32 18.63
N HIS A 171 -5.86 -16.64 19.24
CA HIS A 171 -5.27 -15.39 18.75
C HIS A 171 -6.28 -14.25 18.49
N THR A 172 -7.49 -14.37 19.02
CA THR A 172 -8.55 -13.36 18.92
C THR A 172 -8.53 -12.48 20.16
N VAL A 173 -8.63 -11.17 19.95
CA VAL A 173 -8.67 -10.17 21.02
C VAL A 173 -9.99 -9.42 20.96
N ASP A 174 -10.80 -9.53 22.01
CA ASP A 174 -12.07 -8.80 22.12
C ASP A 174 -11.86 -7.44 22.79
N LEU A 175 -11.76 -6.38 21.98
CA LEU A 175 -11.60 -5.02 22.49
C LEU A 175 -12.82 -4.50 23.26
N SER A 176 -14.00 -5.13 23.14
CA SER A 176 -15.17 -4.71 23.91
C SER A 176 -14.99 -4.91 25.42
N LEU A 177 -14.08 -5.80 25.83
CA LEU A 177 -13.70 -6.04 27.23
C LEU A 177 -13.10 -4.80 27.92
N ARG A 178 -12.70 -3.77 27.16
CA ARG A 178 -12.34 -2.45 27.74
C ARG A 178 -13.54 -1.77 28.40
N TYR A 179 -14.75 -1.98 27.89
CA TYR A 179 -15.95 -1.25 28.30
C TYR A 179 -16.99 -2.14 29.00
N ARG A 180 -16.99 -3.44 28.73
CA ARG A 180 -17.92 -4.40 29.36
C ARG A 180 -17.23 -5.23 30.45
N TYR A 181 -18.03 -5.81 31.34
CA TYR A 181 -17.54 -6.77 32.33
C TYR A 181 -17.26 -8.14 31.71
N GLY A 182 -16.19 -8.78 32.18
CA GLY A 182 -15.88 -10.18 31.89
C GLY A 182 -16.75 -11.13 32.72
N LYS A 183 -17.55 -11.94 32.05
CA LYS A 183 -18.46 -12.92 32.63
C LYS A 183 -17.71 -14.16 33.09
N THR A 184 -16.73 -14.61 32.30
CA THR A 184 -15.90 -15.77 32.62
C THR A 184 -14.59 -15.37 33.30
N ARG A 185 -13.89 -16.35 33.89
CA ARG A 185 -12.53 -16.13 34.44
C ARG A 185 -11.55 -15.72 33.34
N GLU A 186 -11.68 -16.31 32.17
CA GLU A 186 -10.88 -15.99 30.98
C GLU A 186 -11.12 -14.55 30.52
N GLU A 187 -12.37 -14.12 30.37
CA GLU A 187 -12.68 -12.74 29.97
C GLU A 187 -12.19 -11.71 30.99
N ARG A 188 -12.23 -12.03 32.29
CA ARG A 188 -11.64 -11.16 33.32
C ARG A 188 -10.13 -11.03 33.18
N ARG A 189 -9.42 -12.15 32.96
CA ARG A 189 -7.97 -12.15 32.68
C ARG A 189 -7.62 -11.38 31.41
N GLN A 190 -8.38 -11.58 30.33
CA GLN A 190 -8.20 -10.86 29.06
C GLN A 190 -8.44 -9.36 29.21
N ARG A 191 -9.42 -8.96 30.04
CA ARG A 191 -9.64 -7.55 30.39
C ARG A 191 -8.45 -6.95 31.14
N ASP A 192 -7.92 -7.65 32.13
CA ASP A 192 -6.73 -7.21 32.88
C ASP A 192 -5.51 -7.10 31.95
N MET A 193 -5.35 -8.06 31.03
CA MET A 193 -4.33 -8.02 29.98
C MET A 193 -4.47 -6.76 29.10
N LEU A 194 -5.67 -6.42 28.63
CA LEU A 194 -5.91 -5.21 27.84
C LEU A 194 -5.50 -3.95 28.59
N ALA A 195 -5.82 -3.85 29.88
CA ALA A 195 -5.41 -2.71 30.70
C ALA A 195 -3.87 -2.61 30.82
N ARG A 196 -3.17 -3.74 30.95
CA ARG A 196 -1.69 -3.76 30.96
C ARG A 196 -1.08 -3.41 29.60
N ILE A 197 -1.71 -3.79 28.50
CA ILE A 197 -1.31 -3.37 27.15
C ILE A 197 -1.50 -1.86 26.98
N ASP A 198 -2.63 -1.32 27.43
CA ASP A 198 -2.93 0.11 27.33
C ASP A 198 -1.95 0.94 28.18
N GLN A 199 -1.60 0.44 29.38
CA GLN A 199 -0.55 1.02 30.23
C GLN A 199 0.82 1.00 29.52
N TRP A 200 1.21 -0.13 28.95
CA TRP A 200 2.47 -0.24 28.19
C TRP A 200 2.51 0.73 27.00
N CYS A 201 1.38 0.94 26.30
CA CYS A 201 1.30 1.91 25.21
C CYS A 201 1.56 3.35 25.70
N GLN A 202 1.09 3.70 26.90
CA GLN A 202 1.38 5.01 27.51
C GLN A 202 2.85 5.15 27.89
N GLU A 203 3.44 4.12 28.50
CA GLU A 203 4.87 4.11 28.83
C GLU A 203 5.75 4.23 27.58
N TYR A 204 5.37 3.55 26.49
CA TYR A 204 6.05 3.65 25.20
C TYR A 204 6.00 5.09 24.65
N GLU A 205 4.83 5.74 24.72
CA GLU A 205 4.63 7.14 24.35
C GLU A 205 5.48 8.10 25.20
N GLU A 206 5.50 7.90 26.52
CA GLU A 206 6.27 8.72 27.46
C GLU A 206 7.76 8.66 27.18
N ILE A 207 8.30 7.46 26.90
CA ILE A 207 9.72 7.30 26.55
C ILE A 207 10.02 8.04 25.24
N ILE A 208 9.17 7.94 24.21
CA ILE A 208 9.34 8.66 22.94
C ILE A 208 9.38 10.17 23.18
N ARG A 209 8.43 10.70 23.96
CA ARG A 209 8.37 12.13 24.28
C ARG A 209 9.53 12.58 25.16
N GLY A 210 9.97 11.74 26.09
CA GLY A 210 11.14 11.95 26.94
C GLY A 210 12.44 12.07 26.15
N MET A 211 12.52 11.44 24.96
CA MET A 211 13.62 11.62 24.01
C MET A 211 13.48 12.88 23.12
N GLY A 212 12.46 13.72 23.35
CA GLY A 212 12.15 14.90 22.53
C GLY A 212 11.26 14.61 21.32
N GLY A 213 10.75 13.38 21.19
CA GLY A 213 9.97 12.92 20.04
C GLY A 213 10.84 12.43 18.88
N ILE A 214 10.17 11.93 17.83
CA ILE A 214 10.83 11.43 16.64
C ILE A 214 11.46 12.60 15.87
N GLY A 215 12.74 12.48 15.51
CA GLY A 215 13.47 13.49 14.74
C GLY A 215 13.44 13.24 13.23
N PHE A 216 13.43 11.96 12.84
CA PHE A 216 13.27 11.53 11.45
C PHE A 216 12.25 10.40 11.37
N PHE A 217 11.20 10.63 10.60
CA PHE A 217 10.16 9.64 10.33
C PHE A 217 10.13 9.33 8.83
N LEU A 218 10.26 8.07 8.47
CA LEU A 218 10.01 7.60 7.11
C LEU A 218 8.79 6.68 7.14
N GLY A 219 7.82 6.94 6.27
CA GLY A 219 6.59 6.18 6.19
C GLY A 219 6.18 5.89 4.75
N GLY A 220 5.37 4.85 4.57
CA GLY A 220 4.54 4.70 3.37
C GLY A 220 3.16 5.34 3.58
N ILE A 221 2.33 5.31 2.54
CA ILE A 221 0.91 5.65 2.64
C ILE A 221 0.01 4.47 2.26
N GLY A 222 -0.96 4.19 3.11
CA GLY A 222 -1.98 3.18 2.92
C GLY A 222 -2.93 3.46 1.76
N PRO A 223 -3.71 2.47 1.30
CA PRO A 223 -4.74 2.67 0.28
C PRO A 223 -5.86 3.65 0.71
N ASP A 224 -6.08 3.81 2.01
CA ASP A 224 -7.05 4.72 2.64
C ASP A 224 -6.41 6.00 3.22
N GLY A 225 -5.11 6.21 3.00
CA GLY A 225 -4.40 7.41 3.45
C GLY A 225 -3.74 7.29 4.81
N HIS A 226 -3.71 6.08 5.38
CA HIS A 226 -3.06 5.83 6.66
C HIS A 226 -1.55 6.00 6.63
N ILE A 227 -0.99 6.33 7.80
CA ILE A 227 0.44 6.27 8.13
C ILE A 227 0.60 5.37 9.35
N GLY A 228 1.50 4.38 9.29
CA GLY A 228 1.48 3.25 10.23
C GLY A 228 0.14 2.51 10.11
N PHE A 229 -0.53 2.22 11.22
CA PHE A 229 -1.92 1.73 11.19
C PHE A 229 -2.96 2.78 11.63
N ASN A 230 -2.65 4.05 11.44
CA ASN A 230 -3.62 5.13 11.69
C ASN A 230 -4.57 5.26 10.48
N VAL A 231 -5.53 4.34 10.40
CA VAL A 231 -6.55 4.24 9.34
C VAL A 231 -7.45 5.48 9.25
N SER A 232 -8.13 5.64 8.12
CA SER A 232 -9.14 6.70 7.93
C SER A 232 -10.12 6.75 9.10
N GLY A 233 -10.31 7.95 9.67
CA GLY A 233 -11.06 8.18 10.91
C GLY A 233 -10.20 8.26 12.18
N SER A 234 -8.89 7.96 12.11
CA SER A 234 -7.98 8.12 13.25
C SER A 234 -7.80 9.59 13.63
N ASP A 235 -7.80 9.86 14.95
CA ASP A 235 -7.57 11.20 15.49
C ASP A 235 -6.12 11.66 15.22
N HIS A 236 -5.95 12.92 14.79
CA HIS A 236 -4.65 13.55 14.57
C HIS A 236 -3.81 13.69 15.86
N TYR A 237 -4.45 13.69 17.04
CA TYR A 237 -3.82 13.69 18.35
C TYR A 237 -3.70 12.30 18.97
N SER A 238 -4.04 11.25 18.21
CA SER A 238 -3.92 9.88 18.69
C SER A 238 -2.50 9.58 19.19
N THR A 239 -2.44 8.83 20.29
CA THR A 239 -1.20 8.28 20.86
C THR A 239 -1.01 6.83 20.46
N THR A 240 0.11 6.26 20.88
CA THR A 240 0.35 4.81 20.79
C THR A 240 -0.82 4.01 21.40
N ARG A 241 -1.33 3.01 20.66
CA ARG A 241 -2.53 2.23 21.06
C ARG A 241 -2.63 0.87 20.38
N LEU A 242 -3.39 -0.04 21.00
CA LEU A 242 -3.91 -1.27 20.39
C LEU A 242 -5.29 -1.00 19.75
N THR A 243 -5.39 -1.16 18.43
CA THR A 243 -6.55 -0.77 17.61
C THR A 243 -6.90 -1.83 16.56
N PRO A 244 -8.16 -1.91 16.08
CA PRO A 244 -8.49 -2.70 14.90
C PRO A 244 -7.97 -2.05 13.61
N THR A 245 -7.92 -2.84 12.55
CA THR A 245 -7.64 -2.44 11.17
C THR A 245 -8.94 -2.34 10.36
N ASN A 246 -8.97 -1.53 9.29
CA ASN A 246 -10.08 -1.52 8.33
C ASN A 246 -9.89 -2.59 7.25
N TYR A 247 -10.94 -2.81 6.45
CA TYR A 247 -10.95 -3.85 5.42
C TYR A 247 -9.81 -3.68 4.40
N GLU A 248 -9.54 -2.46 3.96
CA GLU A 248 -8.50 -2.15 2.99
C GLU A 248 -7.11 -2.53 3.51
N THR A 249 -6.84 -2.22 4.78
CA THR A 249 -5.60 -2.60 5.47
C THR A 249 -5.52 -4.12 5.64
N GLN A 250 -6.62 -4.76 6.03
CA GLN A 250 -6.69 -6.22 6.17
C GLN A 250 -6.43 -6.93 4.84
N ALA A 251 -7.03 -6.45 3.75
CA ALA A 251 -6.83 -6.97 2.41
C ALA A 251 -5.38 -6.79 1.95
N SER A 252 -4.77 -5.62 2.22
CA SER A 252 -3.36 -5.39 1.92
C SER A 252 -2.43 -6.31 2.71
N ALA A 253 -2.69 -6.49 4.02
CA ALA A 253 -1.89 -7.33 4.92
C ALA A 253 -2.15 -8.84 4.73
N ALA A 254 -3.24 -9.23 4.06
CA ALA A 254 -3.59 -10.63 3.82
C ALA A 254 -2.46 -11.39 3.11
N THR A 255 -1.74 -10.73 2.20
CA THR A 255 -0.60 -11.34 1.50
C THR A 255 0.51 -11.75 2.46
N ASP A 256 0.79 -10.92 3.47
CA ASP A 256 1.91 -11.11 4.40
C ASP A 256 1.52 -11.97 5.63
N LEU A 257 0.23 -11.99 5.98
CA LEU A 257 -0.31 -12.73 7.13
C LEU A 257 -0.86 -14.13 6.79
N GLY A 258 -0.84 -14.54 5.51
CA GLY A 258 -1.31 -15.86 5.09
C GLY A 258 -2.80 -15.95 4.80
N GLY A 259 -3.43 -14.84 4.42
CA GLY A 259 -4.81 -14.76 3.92
C GLY A 259 -5.71 -13.80 4.69
N ILE A 260 -6.82 -13.41 4.06
CA ILE A 260 -7.82 -12.50 4.64
C ILE A 260 -8.47 -13.07 5.90
N GLU A 261 -8.64 -14.39 5.95
CA GLU A 261 -9.17 -15.14 7.10
C GLU A 261 -8.35 -14.91 8.38
N ILE A 262 -7.04 -14.77 8.25
CA ILE A 262 -6.12 -14.48 9.36
C ILE A 262 -6.08 -12.97 9.60
N SER A 263 -5.86 -12.19 8.54
CA SER A 263 -5.66 -10.74 8.62
C SER A 263 -6.82 -9.99 9.30
N ARG A 264 -8.07 -10.37 9.00
CA ARG A 264 -9.27 -9.72 9.57
C ARG A 264 -9.43 -9.89 11.08
N ASN A 265 -8.75 -10.89 11.66
CA ASN A 265 -8.79 -11.18 13.09
C ASN A 265 -7.57 -10.61 13.83
N ARG A 266 -6.63 -9.96 13.13
CA ARG A 266 -5.44 -9.35 13.74
C ARG A 266 -5.69 -7.89 14.10
N LEU A 267 -5.44 -7.56 15.36
CA LEU A 267 -5.30 -6.18 15.79
C LEU A 267 -3.87 -5.70 15.53
N VAL A 268 -3.63 -4.42 15.79
CA VAL A 268 -2.32 -3.80 15.64
C VAL A 268 -2.04 -2.89 16.82
N ILE A 269 -0.81 -2.94 17.32
CA ILE A 269 -0.25 -1.89 18.17
C ILE A 269 0.44 -0.91 17.22
N THR A 270 0.12 0.38 17.30
CA THR A 270 0.72 1.40 16.43
C THR A 270 0.93 2.69 17.19
N ILE A 271 2.04 3.39 16.90
CA ILE A 271 2.22 4.78 17.33
C ILE A 271 1.14 5.65 16.70
N GLY A 272 0.63 6.61 17.46
CA GLY A 272 -0.43 7.50 16.97
C GLY A 272 0.10 8.64 16.11
N LEU A 273 -0.81 9.30 15.38
CA LEU A 273 -0.48 10.46 14.55
C LEU A 273 0.08 11.63 15.37
N GLY A 274 -0.41 11.80 16.61
CA GLY A 274 0.10 12.80 17.55
C GLY A 274 1.53 12.51 17.99
N THR A 275 1.89 11.22 18.10
CA THR A 275 3.25 10.75 18.39
C THR A 275 4.22 11.13 17.27
N ILE A 276 3.82 10.88 16.01
CA ILE A 276 4.63 11.17 14.81
C ILE A 276 4.86 12.68 14.70
N ALA A 277 3.82 13.48 14.94
CA ALA A 277 3.88 14.92 14.77
C ALA A 277 4.29 15.69 16.04
N TYR A 278 4.64 14.99 17.13
CA TYR A 278 4.95 15.60 18.42
C TYR A 278 6.12 16.58 18.34
N ASN A 279 7.20 16.20 17.63
CA ASN A 279 8.37 17.05 17.43
C ASN A 279 8.14 17.97 16.21
N PRO A 280 8.00 19.31 16.39
CA PRO A 280 7.74 20.23 15.28
C PRO A 280 8.87 20.29 14.23
N GLN A 281 10.07 19.86 14.61
CA GLN A 281 11.25 19.80 13.73
C GLN A 281 11.41 18.44 13.04
N CYS A 282 10.54 17.46 13.31
CA CYS A 282 10.59 16.13 12.70
C CYS A 282 10.64 16.24 11.17
N VAL A 283 11.67 15.63 10.58
CA VAL A 283 11.73 15.40 9.13
C VAL A 283 10.88 14.17 8.83
N ALA A 284 9.61 14.41 8.49
CA ALA A 284 8.65 13.36 8.17
C ALA A 284 8.51 13.19 6.66
N ILE A 285 8.98 12.06 6.14
CA ILE A 285 8.99 11.75 4.72
C ILE A 285 8.02 10.62 4.45
N ILE A 286 7.07 10.85 3.54
CA ILE A 286 6.19 9.81 3.03
C ILE A 286 6.61 9.43 1.62
N ILE A 287 6.86 8.13 1.40
CA ILE A 287 7.19 7.57 0.10
C ILE A 287 5.97 6.85 -0.50
N ALA A 288 5.66 7.14 -1.77
CA ALA A 288 4.58 6.44 -2.48
C ALA A 288 4.87 6.24 -3.97
N ALA A 289 4.47 5.09 -4.50
CA ALA A 289 4.69 4.75 -5.89
C ALA A 289 3.46 4.10 -6.52
N GLY A 290 3.25 4.39 -7.80
CA GLY A 290 2.25 3.76 -8.64
C GLY A 290 0.92 4.51 -8.68
N GLU A 291 0.19 4.32 -9.78
CA GLU A 291 -1.06 5.03 -10.05
C GLU A 291 -2.18 4.67 -9.07
N ALA A 292 -2.14 3.46 -8.51
CA ALA A 292 -3.09 3.00 -7.50
C ALA A 292 -3.09 3.89 -6.23
N LYS A 293 -2.03 4.68 -6.01
CA LYS A 293 -1.91 5.62 -4.89
C LYS A 293 -2.28 7.06 -5.27
N ALA A 294 -2.63 7.34 -6.52
CA ALA A 294 -2.76 8.73 -6.97
C ALA A 294 -3.90 9.51 -6.31
N SER A 295 -5.03 8.86 -6.05
CA SER A 295 -6.17 9.49 -5.37
C SER A 295 -5.81 9.86 -3.94
N VAL A 296 -5.25 8.90 -3.19
CA VAL A 296 -4.89 9.10 -1.79
C VAL A 296 -3.76 10.11 -1.60
N ILE A 297 -2.82 10.17 -2.55
CA ILE A 297 -1.74 11.16 -2.55
C ILE A 297 -2.27 12.57 -2.79
N ARG A 298 -3.12 12.75 -3.80
CA ARG A 298 -3.82 14.01 -4.02
C ARG A 298 -4.57 14.43 -2.76
N ASP A 299 -5.32 13.49 -2.15
CA ASP A 299 -6.14 13.81 -0.99
C ASP A 299 -5.31 14.18 0.24
N ALA A 300 -4.18 13.51 0.47
CA ALA A 300 -3.27 13.82 1.58
C ALA A 300 -2.57 15.19 1.44
N ILE A 301 -2.24 15.58 0.20
CA ILE A 301 -1.47 16.80 -0.10
C ILE A 301 -2.37 18.03 -0.30
N GLU A 302 -3.51 17.88 -0.97
CA GLU A 302 -4.32 19.01 -1.42
C GLU A 302 -5.46 19.38 -0.45
N ASN A 303 -6.00 18.41 0.30
CA ASN A 303 -7.09 18.67 1.22
C ASN A 303 -6.61 19.30 2.54
N PRO A 304 -7.45 20.13 3.19
CA PRO A 304 -7.16 20.60 4.55
C PRO A 304 -7.10 19.43 5.55
N PRO A 305 -6.54 19.65 6.76
CA PRO A 305 -6.50 18.63 7.80
C PRO A 305 -7.86 18.00 8.06
N ASN A 306 -7.95 16.68 7.89
CA ASN A 306 -9.19 15.92 8.03
C ASN A 306 -8.89 14.47 8.40
N ILE A 307 -9.63 13.92 9.37
CA ILE A 307 -9.49 12.52 9.82
C ILE A 307 -9.75 11.50 8.71
N LEU A 308 -10.51 11.86 7.67
CA LEU A 308 -10.70 11.03 6.48
C LEU A 308 -9.40 10.79 5.72
N TYR A 309 -8.44 11.70 5.88
CA TYR A 309 -7.12 11.67 5.25
C TYR A 309 -6.02 11.78 6.34
N PRO A 310 -5.73 10.68 7.07
CA PRO A 310 -4.83 10.69 8.23
C PRO A 310 -3.48 11.37 7.97
N ALA A 311 -2.92 11.20 6.78
CA ALA A 311 -1.66 11.82 6.37
C ALA A 311 -1.66 13.36 6.37
N THR A 312 -2.82 14.01 6.37
CA THR A 312 -2.94 15.48 6.49
C THR A 312 -2.44 16.00 7.84
N VAL A 313 -2.29 15.14 8.87
CA VAL A 313 -1.63 15.52 10.14
C VAL A 313 -0.21 16.06 9.93
N LEU A 314 0.49 15.63 8.87
CA LEU A 314 1.86 16.04 8.59
C LEU A 314 1.96 17.50 8.14
N GLN A 315 0.85 18.14 7.76
CA GLN A 315 0.83 19.56 7.36
C GLN A 315 1.29 20.50 8.46
N GLN A 316 1.28 20.06 9.73
CA GLN A 316 1.79 20.86 10.85
C GLN A 316 3.32 20.86 10.97
N LEU A 317 3.99 19.87 10.37
CA LEU A 317 5.44 19.72 10.40
C LEU A 317 6.08 20.54 9.28
N ALA A 318 6.97 21.47 9.64
CA ALA A 318 7.66 22.32 8.65
C ALA A 318 8.51 21.52 7.66
N ASN A 319 9.03 20.38 8.13
CA ASN A 319 9.94 19.52 7.39
C ASN A 319 9.24 18.28 6.81
N ALA A 320 7.90 18.25 6.78
CA ALA A 320 7.18 17.16 6.12
C ALA A 320 7.35 17.22 4.59
N ARG A 321 7.60 16.06 3.96
CA ARG A 321 7.76 15.93 2.51
C ARG A 321 7.04 14.68 2.00
N PHE A 322 6.52 14.77 0.78
CA PHE A 322 6.12 13.61 0.00
C PHE A 322 7.14 13.36 -1.10
N TYR A 323 7.71 12.16 -1.14
CA TYR A 323 8.49 11.70 -2.28
C TYR A 323 7.66 10.67 -3.03
N ILE A 324 7.35 10.96 -4.29
CA ILE A 324 6.38 10.16 -5.04
C ILE A 324 6.84 9.90 -6.47
N THR A 325 6.35 8.82 -7.07
CA THR A 325 6.55 8.60 -8.51
C THR A 325 5.57 9.42 -9.34
N ARG A 326 5.87 9.63 -10.63
CA ARG A 326 4.95 10.28 -11.58
C ARG A 326 3.55 9.67 -11.57
N GLY A 327 3.45 8.34 -11.52
CA GLY A 327 2.17 7.65 -11.45
C GLY A 327 1.35 8.02 -10.20
N ALA A 328 1.99 8.16 -9.05
CA ALA A 328 1.34 8.59 -7.81
C ALA A 328 0.99 10.09 -7.83
N ALA A 329 1.68 10.91 -8.62
CA ALA A 329 1.38 12.34 -8.78
C ALA A 329 0.28 12.63 -9.81
N LYS A 330 -0.18 11.63 -10.59
CA LYS A 330 -0.95 11.86 -11.83
C LYS A 330 -2.29 12.57 -11.65
N LEU A 331 -2.85 12.54 -10.44
CA LEU A 331 -4.13 13.19 -10.10
C LEU A 331 -3.95 14.52 -9.36
N MET A 332 -2.70 14.94 -9.09
CA MET A 332 -2.41 16.23 -8.49
C MET A 332 -2.60 17.36 -9.50
N LYS A 333 -3.35 18.38 -9.11
CA LYS A 333 -3.84 19.44 -10.01
C LYS A 333 -2.70 20.20 -10.65
N GLU A 334 -1.80 20.76 -9.85
CA GLU A 334 -0.67 21.56 -10.35
C GLU A 334 0.29 20.75 -11.22
N ARG A 335 0.39 19.44 -10.95
CA ARG A 335 1.26 18.53 -11.71
C ARG A 335 0.66 18.23 -13.07
N GLN A 336 -0.65 18.01 -13.16
CA GLN A 336 -1.35 17.91 -14.44
C GLN A 336 -1.23 19.21 -15.25
N LYS A 337 -1.45 20.36 -14.59
CA LYS A 337 -1.31 21.67 -15.22
C LYS A 337 0.09 21.86 -15.81
N ALA A 338 1.14 21.59 -15.04
CA ALA A 338 2.52 21.73 -15.50
C ALA A 338 2.81 20.86 -16.73
N LEU A 339 2.33 19.61 -16.76
CA LEU A 339 2.50 18.73 -17.93
C LEU A 339 1.81 19.28 -19.18
N ILE A 340 0.57 19.75 -19.05
CA ILE A 340 -0.22 20.32 -20.15
C ILE A 340 0.40 21.65 -20.64
N GLU A 341 0.96 22.45 -19.73
CA GLU A 341 1.67 23.68 -20.09
C GLU A 341 2.94 23.40 -20.90
N MET A 342 3.63 22.27 -20.68
CA MET A 342 4.81 21.85 -21.45
C MET A 342 4.47 21.26 -22.83
N GLU A 343 3.23 20.86 -23.07
CA GLU A 343 2.81 20.13 -24.27
C GLU A 343 2.45 21.06 -25.44
N ASP A 344 3.29 21.16 -26.49
CA ASP A 344 3.05 22.10 -27.59
C ASP A 344 3.24 21.43 -28.98
N PRO A 345 2.18 21.28 -29.80
CA PRO A 345 0.77 21.57 -29.51
C PRO A 345 0.15 20.58 -28.51
N LEU A 346 -1.01 20.92 -27.94
CA LEU A 346 -1.78 19.99 -27.09
C LEU A 346 -2.23 18.76 -27.88
N ALA A 347 -2.00 17.56 -27.34
CA ALA A 347 -2.44 16.32 -27.95
C ALA A 347 -3.98 16.19 -27.92
N PRO A 348 -4.56 15.49 -28.92
CA PRO A 348 -6.00 15.25 -28.98
C PRO A 348 -6.58 14.64 -27.71
N GLU A 349 -5.87 13.70 -27.07
CA GLU A 349 -6.31 13.01 -25.86
C GLU A 349 -6.36 13.96 -24.65
N THR A 350 -5.40 14.90 -24.56
CA THR A 350 -5.39 15.95 -23.54
C THR A 350 -6.60 16.87 -23.73
N ILE A 351 -6.88 17.28 -24.97
CA ILE A 351 -8.04 18.12 -25.31
C ILE A 351 -9.35 17.40 -24.97
N GLU A 352 -9.51 16.16 -25.42
CA GLU A 352 -10.69 15.33 -25.13
C GLU A 352 -10.95 15.25 -23.63
N LYS A 353 -9.91 14.92 -22.84
CA LYS A 353 -10.03 14.82 -21.39
C LYS A 353 -10.51 16.12 -20.77
N ILE A 354 -9.89 17.25 -21.10
CA ILE A 354 -10.28 18.57 -20.55
C ILE A 354 -11.72 18.92 -20.93
N VAL A 355 -12.12 18.66 -22.17
CA VAL A 355 -13.49 18.90 -22.66
C VAL A 355 -14.50 18.03 -21.92
N VAL A 356 -14.22 16.74 -21.76
CA VAL A 356 -15.10 15.80 -21.02
C VAL A 356 -15.21 16.19 -19.55
N ASP A 357 -14.08 16.45 -18.88
CA ASP A 357 -14.07 16.86 -17.47
C ASP A 357 -14.85 18.16 -17.28
N THR A 358 -14.69 19.14 -18.18
CA THR A 358 -15.46 20.39 -18.17
C THR A 358 -16.95 20.15 -18.37
N ALA A 359 -17.33 19.28 -19.32
CA ALA A 359 -18.74 18.93 -19.58
C ALA A 359 -19.40 18.29 -18.36
N VAL A 360 -18.72 17.34 -17.72
CA VAL A 360 -19.21 16.64 -16.51
C VAL A 360 -19.38 17.62 -15.36
N ASN A 361 -18.36 18.46 -15.11
CA ASN A 361 -18.39 19.44 -14.02
C ASN A 361 -19.49 20.50 -14.22
N ALA A 362 -19.64 21.00 -15.45
CA ALA A 362 -20.68 21.97 -15.80
C ALA A 362 -22.08 21.33 -15.96
N ARG A 363 -22.17 20.00 -15.97
CA ARG A 363 -23.39 19.22 -16.28
C ARG A 363 -24.02 19.62 -17.62
N LYS A 364 -23.19 19.81 -18.63
CA LYS A 364 -23.58 20.23 -20.00
C LYS A 364 -23.20 19.16 -21.02
N SER A 365 -23.87 19.18 -22.17
CA SER A 365 -23.41 18.40 -23.32
C SER A 365 -22.14 19.03 -23.89
N ILE A 366 -21.20 18.21 -24.38
CA ILE A 366 -19.92 18.65 -24.96
C ILE A 366 -20.13 19.76 -26.00
N THR A 367 -21.08 19.59 -26.92
CA THR A 367 -21.35 20.55 -28.00
C THR A 367 -22.02 21.86 -27.54
N THR A 368 -22.41 21.95 -26.26
CA THR A 368 -23.05 23.13 -25.67
C THR A 368 -22.10 23.92 -24.76
N LEU A 369 -20.87 23.45 -24.59
CA LEU A 369 -19.86 24.16 -23.81
C LEU A 369 -19.48 25.49 -24.47
N SER A 370 -19.17 26.46 -23.63
CA SER A 370 -18.79 27.82 -23.99
C SER A 370 -17.44 28.19 -23.38
N PRO A 371 -16.75 29.23 -23.88
CA PRO A 371 -15.47 29.66 -23.31
C PRO A 371 -15.53 29.99 -21.81
N SER A 372 -16.69 30.42 -21.27
CA SER A 372 -16.84 30.68 -19.83
C SER A 372 -16.73 29.41 -19.00
N ASP A 373 -17.19 28.26 -19.50
CA ASP A 373 -17.15 26.99 -18.77
C ASP A 373 -15.70 26.55 -18.51
N PHE A 374 -14.81 26.75 -19.49
CA PHE A 374 -13.38 26.46 -19.37
C PHE A 374 -12.62 27.46 -18.52
N ARG A 375 -13.15 28.68 -18.31
CA ARG A 375 -12.50 29.70 -17.47
C ARG A 375 -12.71 29.46 -15.97
N GLU A 376 -13.61 28.58 -15.58
CA GLU A 376 -13.77 28.18 -14.18
C GLU A 376 -12.81 27.04 -13.83
N ASP A 377 -12.51 26.17 -14.80
CA ASP A 377 -11.57 25.07 -14.66
C ASP A 377 -10.10 25.49 -14.87
N MET A 378 -9.19 24.91 -14.08
CA MET A 378 -7.77 25.25 -14.15
C MET A 378 -7.11 24.75 -15.44
N LEU A 379 -7.44 23.53 -15.89
CA LEU A 379 -6.88 22.95 -17.12
C LEU A 379 -7.57 23.53 -18.35
N GLY A 380 -8.87 23.83 -18.26
CA GLY A 380 -9.64 24.55 -19.27
C GLY A 380 -9.02 25.89 -19.64
N LYS A 381 -8.53 26.67 -18.66
CA LYS A 381 -7.78 27.92 -18.92
C LYS A 381 -6.52 27.70 -19.74
N VAL A 382 -5.75 26.65 -19.42
CA VAL A 382 -4.52 26.33 -20.16
C VAL A 382 -4.88 25.91 -21.60
N MET A 383 -5.90 25.07 -21.75
CA MET A 383 -6.42 24.66 -23.06
C MET A 383 -6.82 25.86 -23.90
N LEU A 384 -7.66 26.76 -23.39
CA LEU A 384 -8.08 27.96 -24.13
C LEU A 384 -6.92 28.88 -24.51
N LYS A 385 -5.87 28.95 -23.69
CA LYS A 385 -4.69 29.78 -23.97
C LYS A 385 -3.85 29.20 -25.10
N LYS A 386 -3.71 27.87 -25.16
CA LYS A 386 -2.86 27.17 -26.14
C LYS A 386 -3.61 26.76 -27.40
N HIS A 387 -4.93 26.64 -27.32
CA HIS A 387 -5.77 26.27 -28.45
C HIS A 387 -5.99 27.48 -29.37
N SER A 388 -5.44 27.41 -30.58
CA SER A 388 -5.57 28.43 -31.62
C SER A 388 -6.76 28.21 -32.56
N GLY A 389 -7.44 27.07 -32.45
CA GLY A 389 -8.57 26.69 -33.29
C GLY A 389 -9.92 27.26 -32.85
N ASN A 390 -10.95 26.99 -33.65
CA ASN A 390 -12.32 27.27 -33.28
C ASN A 390 -12.79 26.26 -32.22
N LEU A 391 -13.20 26.76 -31.05
CA LEU A 391 -13.68 25.91 -29.96
C LEU A 391 -14.87 25.04 -30.40
N LYS A 392 -15.80 25.56 -31.21
CA LYS A 392 -16.98 24.80 -31.65
C LYS A 392 -16.59 23.58 -32.48
N ASP A 393 -15.63 23.75 -33.38
CA ASP A 393 -15.13 22.67 -34.24
C ASP A 393 -14.40 21.61 -33.41
N THR A 394 -13.62 22.05 -32.41
CA THR A 394 -12.96 21.16 -31.45
C THR A 394 -13.94 20.35 -30.61
N LEU A 395 -14.99 21.00 -30.08
CA LEU A 395 -16.04 20.31 -29.32
C LEU A 395 -16.78 19.28 -30.18
N GLN A 396 -17.02 19.60 -31.46
CA GLN A 396 -17.62 18.67 -32.40
C GLN A 396 -16.69 17.48 -32.68
N ALA A 397 -15.40 17.73 -32.93
CA ALA A 397 -14.41 16.67 -33.15
C ALA A 397 -14.29 15.72 -31.95
N VAL A 398 -14.23 16.26 -30.72
CA VAL A 398 -14.20 15.44 -29.50
C VAL A 398 -15.47 14.59 -29.37
N ARG A 399 -16.64 15.16 -29.66
CA ARG A 399 -17.90 14.40 -29.65
C ARG A 399 -17.85 13.26 -30.67
N ASP A 400 -17.44 13.54 -31.90
CA ASP A 400 -17.44 12.56 -33.00
C ASP A 400 -16.44 11.42 -32.73
N ASP A 401 -15.29 11.73 -32.12
CA ASP A 401 -14.32 10.73 -31.69
C ASP A 401 -14.87 9.84 -30.56
N LEU A 402 -15.52 10.42 -29.56
CA LEU A 402 -16.20 9.66 -28.49
C LEU A 402 -17.30 8.75 -29.06
N MET A 403 -18.09 9.24 -30.03
CA MET A 403 -19.10 8.43 -30.72
C MET A 403 -18.46 7.28 -31.48
N THR A 404 -17.36 7.54 -32.20
CA THR A 404 -16.61 6.52 -32.94
C THR A 404 -16.06 5.44 -31.99
N LYS A 405 -15.51 5.82 -30.84
CA LYS A 405 -15.04 4.90 -29.79
C LYS A 405 -16.18 4.03 -29.26
N LEU A 406 -17.35 4.62 -29.00
CA LEU A 406 -18.54 3.89 -28.54
C LEU A 406 -19.04 2.90 -29.61
N GLU A 407 -19.14 3.34 -30.87
CA GLU A 407 -19.56 2.51 -32.00
C GLU A 407 -18.58 1.35 -32.25
N SER A 408 -17.28 1.61 -32.14
CA SER A 408 -16.24 0.59 -32.19
C SER A 408 -16.37 -0.42 -31.04
N GLY A 409 -16.58 0.06 -29.81
CA GLY A 409 -16.75 -0.79 -28.62
C GLY A 409 -18.01 -1.66 -28.63
N ILE A 410 -19.06 -1.32 -29.39
CA ILE A 410 -20.24 -2.17 -29.57
C ILE A 410 -20.16 -3.09 -30.79
N SER A 411 -19.16 -2.90 -31.65
CA SER A 411 -18.97 -3.71 -32.86
C SER A 411 -18.52 -5.14 -32.53
N LYS A 412 -18.92 -6.10 -33.36
CA LYS A 412 -18.45 -7.48 -33.25
C LYS A 412 -17.09 -7.62 -33.92
N HIS A 413 -16.22 -8.40 -33.30
CA HIS A 413 -14.94 -8.79 -33.89
C HIS A 413 -15.04 -10.25 -34.36
N SER A 414 -14.54 -10.51 -35.56
CA SER A 414 -14.49 -11.85 -36.18
C SER A 414 -13.09 -12.10 -36.75
N ASN A 415 -12.66 -13.36 -36.80
CA ASN A 415 -11.34 -13.80 -37.25
C ASN A 415 -10.18 -13.09 -36.54
N LYS A 416 -10.34 -12.81 -35.24
CA LYS A 416 -9.30 -12.16 -34.41
C LYS A 416 -8.64 -13.16 -33.46
N ARG A 417 -7.42 -12.83 -33.05
CA ARG A 417 -6.70 -13.52 -31.98
C ARG A 417 -6.64 -12.61 -30.76
N PHE A 418 -7.12 -13.09 -29.63
CA PHE A 418 -7.05 -12.40 -28.36
C PHE A 418 -6.04 -13.10 -27.46
N LEU A 419 -5.11 -12.33 -26.88
CA LEU A 419 -4.27 -12.78 -25.79
C LEU A 419 -4.79 -12.16 -24.50
N HIS A 420 -5.10 -13.01 -23.55
CA HIS A 420 -5.55 -12.59 -22.23
C HIS A 420 -4.50 -12.91 -21.20
N THR A 421 -4.29 -11.96 -20.30
CA THR A 421 -3.34 -12.07 -19.20
C THR A 421 -4.07 -11.82 -17.90
N GLU A 422 -4.05 -12.79 -16.99
CA GLU A 422 -4.75 -12.67 -15.71
C GLU A 422 -3.84 -13.09 -14.54
N PRO A 423 -3.93 -12.42 -13.39
CA PRO A 423 -3.26 -12.86 -12.18
C PRO A 423 -4.01 -14.01 -11.48
N HIS A 424 -5.31 -14.19 -11.75
CA HIS A 424 -6.14 -15.27 -11.24
C HIS A 424 -7.13 -15.79 -12.31
N HIS A 425 -7.45 -17.09 -12.29
CA HIS A 425 -8.16 -17.80 -13.36
C HIS A 425 -9.65 -17.46 -13.54
N ASP A 426 -10.24 -16.71 -12.61
CA ASP A 426 -11.64 -16.26 -12.69
C ASP A 426 -11.76 -14.78 -13.12
N ASP A 427 -10.67 -14.00 -13.08
CA ASP A 427 -10.68 -12.57 -13.36
C ASP A 427 -11.20 -12.28 -14.77
N ILE A 428 -10.72 -13.04 -15.77
CA ILE A 428 -11.15 -12.85 -17.16
C ILE A 428 -12.61 -13.25 -17.32
N MET A 429 -13.01 -14.39 -16.74
CA MET A 429 -14.37 -14.91 -16.89
C MET A 429 -15.41 -13.98 -16.25
N LEU A 430 -15.09 -13.42 -15.09
CA LEU A 430 -15.91 -12.41 -14.41
C LEU A 430 -15.90 -11.06 -15.15
N GLY A 431 -14.74 -10.63 -15.65
CA GLY A 431 -14.58 -9.37 -16.39
C GLY A 431 -15.23 -9.36 -17.77
N TYR A 432 -15.39 -10.53 -18.41
CA TYR A 432 -15.97 -10.66 -19.74
C TYR A 432 -17.44 -10.27 -19.81
N LEU A 433 -18.25 -10.72 -18.85
CA LEU A 433 -19.70 -10.65 -18.93
C LEU A 433 -20.26 -9.22 -19.13
N PRO A 434 -19.79 -8.20 -18.39
CA PRO A 434 -20.39 -6.86 -18.51
C PRO A 434 -19.87 -6.02 -19.68
N HIS A 435 -18.61 -6.17 -20.10
CA HIS A 435 -17.96 -5.14 -20.94
C HIS A 435 -17.53 -5.59 -22.34
N VAL A 436 -17.04 -6.82 -22.51
CA VAL A 436 -16.40 -7.26 -23.78
C VAL A 436 -17.02 -8.51 -24.38
N VAL A 437 -18.09 -9.05 -23.79
CA VAL A 437 -18.75 -10.29 -24.22
C VAL A 437 -19.12 -10.30 -25.72
N ARG A 438 -19.41 -9.12 -26.30
CA ARG A 438 -19.77 -8.98 -27.72
C ARG A 438 -18.59 -9.22 -28.67
N HIS A 439 -17.36 -8.98 -28.21
CA HIS A 439 -16.14 -9.14 -28.99
C HIS A 439 -15.64 -10.59 -29.04
N ILE A 440 -16.04 -11.43 -28.07
CA ILE A 440 -15.53 -12.80 -27.91
C ILE A 440 -16.52 -13.88 -28.39
N ARG A 441 -17.79 -13.52 -28.61
CA ARG A 441 -18.87 -14.48 -28.93
C ARG A 441 -18.79 -15.08 -30.33
N ASP A 442 -18.05 -14.47 -31.23
CA ASP A 442 -17.91 -14.98 -32.59
C ASP A 442 -16.96 -16.19 -32.59
N ALA A 443 -17.46 -17.35 -33.02
CA ALA A 443 -16.73 -18.61 -33.04
C ALA A 443 -15.50 -18.61 -33.96
N SER A 444 -15.37 -17.63 -34.87
CA SER A 444 -14.19 -17.45 -35.70
C SER A 444 -12.98 -16.86 -34.95
N ASN A 445 -13.16 -16.38 -33.72
CA ASN A 445 -12.08 -15.85 -32.91
C ASN A 445 -11.29 -16.96 -32.20
N THR A 446 -10.00 -16.72 -31.98
CA THR A 446 -9.11 -17.59 -31.21
C THR A 446 -8.67 -16.87 -29.95
N HIS A 447 -8.75 -17.53 -28.80
CA HIS A 447 -8.39 -16.94 -27.51
C HIS A 447 -7.26 -17.73 -26.86
N TYR A 448 -6.21 -17.02 -26.46
CA TYR A 448 -5.10 -17.55 -25.68
C TYR A 448 -5.15 -16.95 -24.28
N PHE A 449 -5.07 -17.81 -23.27
CA PHE A 449 -5.11 -17.41 -21.87
C PHE A 449 -3.75 -17.68 -21.24
N SER A 450 -3.17 -16.65 -20.63
CA SER A 450 -1.93 -16.72 -19.88
C SER A 450 -2.23 -16.31 -18.44
N CYS A 451 -2.38 -17.32 -17.59
CA CYS A 451 -2.59 -17.12 -16.15
C CYS A 451 -1.22 -17.00 -15.47
N PHE A 452 -0.91 -15.80 -15.00
CA PHE A 452 0.32 -15.48 -14.30
C PHE A 452 0.09 -15.69 -12.80
N THR A 453 0.22 -16.93 -12.35
CA THR A 453 0.06 -17.25 -10.94
C THR A 453 1.22 -16.68 -10.13
N GLY A 454 0.94 -15.66 -9.31
CA GLY A 454 1.73 -15.39 -8.12
C GLY A 454 1.39 -16.43 -7.06
N GLY A 455 2.29 -16.69 -6.09
CA GLY A 455 2.06 -17.64 -4.99
C GLY A 455 0.79 -17.41 -4.16
N PHE A 456 -0.02 -16.39 -4.46
CA PHE A 456 -1.37 -16.20 -3.92
C PHE A 456 -2.32 -17.38 -4.20
N THR A 457 -2.15 -18.11 -5.31
CA THR A 457 -2.90 -19.35 -5.59
C THR A 457 -2.26 -20.59 -4.95
N SER A 458 -1.24 -20.45 -4.10
CA SER A 458 -0.67 -21.58 -3.38
C SER A 458 -1.65 -22.07 -2.31
N VAL A 459 -1.96 -23.36 -2.34
CA VAL A 459 -2.66 -24.05 -1.26
C VAL A 459 -1.77 -24.06 -0.01
N SER A 460 -2.33 -23.70 1.15
CA SER A 460 -1.57 -23.73 2.39
C SER A 460 -1.21 -25.16 2.78
N ASN A 461 -0.11 -25.36 3.53
CA ASN A 461 0.23 -26.68 4.08
C ASN A 461 -0.93 -27.27 4.88
N GLN A 462 -1.67 -26.43 5.63
CA GLN A 462 -2.83 -26.87 6.39
C GLN A 462 -3.97 -27.39 5.49
N PHE A 463 -4.23 -26.71 4.37
CA PHE A 463 -5.21 -27.18 3.41
C PHE A 463 -4.78 -28.53 2.82
N MET A 464 -3.52 -28.66 2.41
CA MET A 464 -2.99 -29.91 1.86
C MET A 464 -3.02 -31.06 2.86
N ILE A 465 -2.65 -30.81 4.12
CA ILE A 465 -2.79 -31.80 5.20
C ILE A 465 -4.25 -32.22 5.32
N GLY A 466 -5.19 -31.27 5.33
CA GLY A 466 -6.62 -31.58 5.38
C GLY A 466 -7.13 -32.37 4.17
N GLN A 467 -6.55 -32.21 2.98
CA GLN A 467 -6.87 -33.05 1.83
C GLN A 467 -6.29 -34.46 1.96
N LEU A 468 -5.07 -34.59 2.48
CA LEU A 468 -4.45 -35.89 2.76
C LEU A 468 -5.21 -36.67 3.84
N GLU A 469 -5.69 -35.99 4.89
CA GLU A 469 -6.54 -36.59 5.92
C GLU A 469 -7.85 -37.15 5.33
N LYS A 470 -8.53 -36.39 4.46
CA LYS A 470 -9.74 -36.87 3.77
C LYS A 470 -9.46 -38.03 2.82
N LEU A 471 -8.34 -38.01 2.10
CA LEU A 471 -7.93 -39.13 1.27
C LEU A 471 -7.70 -40.38 2.13
N LEU A 472 -6.98 -40.25 3.25
CA LEU A 472 -6.75 -41.37 4.18
C LEU A 472 -8.05 -41.97 4.72
N GLU A 473 -9.11 -41.18 4.90
CA GLU A 473 -10.42 -41.69 5.32
C GLU A 473 -11.07 -42.64 4.29
N VAL A 474 -10.75 -42.50 2.99
CA VAL A 474 -11.38 -43.27 1.91
C VAL A 474 -10.43 -44.18 1.13
N LEU A 475 -9.11 -44.05 1.33
CA LEU A 475 -8.10 -44.76 0.55
C LEU A 475 -8.26 -46.28 0.62
N ASP A 476 -8.64 -46.81 1.79
CA ASP A 476 -8.85 -48.23 2.06
C ASP A 476 -10.33 -48.64 1.94
N SER A 477 -11.18 -47.79 1.36
CA SER A 477 -12.59 -48.11 1.16
C SER A 477 -12.78 -49.04 -0.04
N PRO A 478 -13.71 -50.02 0.02
CA PRO A 478 -14.01 -50.89 -1.12
C PRO A 478 -14.43 -50.13 -2.38
N GLU A 479 -15.07 -48.98 -2.21
CA GLU A 479 -15.47 -48.11 -3.31
C GLU A 479 -14.26 -47.44 -3.98
N PHE A 480 -13.28 -46.99 -3.20
CA PHE A 480 -12.05 -46.40 -3.73
C PHE A 480 -11.18 -47.45 -4.43
N GLU A 481 -11.04 -48.64 -3.84
CA GLU A 481 -10.34 -49.79 -4.45
C GLU A 481 -10.99 -50.19 -5.77
N GLY A 482 -12.33 -50.30 -5.81
CA GLY A 482 -13.06 -50.61 -7.03
C GLY A 482 -12.90 -49.55 -8.13
N LEU A 483 -12.83 -48.26 -7.78
CA LEU A 483 -12.53 -47.21 -8.76
C LEU A 483 -11.08 -47.33 -9.25
N HIS A 484 -10.12 -47.54 -8.36
CA HIS A 484 -8.71 -47.71 -8.71
C HIS A 484 -8.49 -48.86 -9.70
N ASP A 485 -9.11 -50.02 -9.46
CA ASP A 485 -8.98 -51.21 -10.31
C ASP A 485 -9.55 -51.02 -11.72
N THR A 486 -10.51 -50.10 -11.88
CA THR A 486 -11.05 -49.74 -13.20
C THR A 486 -10.17 -48.77 -13.98
N GLY A 487 -9.06 -48.31 -13.39
CA GLY A 487 -8.23 -47.25 -13.94
C GLY A 487 -8.88 -45.87 -13.83
N TYR A 488 -9.84 -45.69 -12.91
CA TYR A 488 -10.59 -44.43 -12.77
C TYR A 488 -9.67 -43.22 -12.58
N PHE A 489 -8.60 -43.37 -11.80
CA PHE A 489 -7.63 -42.32 -11.48
C PHE A 489 -6.50 -42.16 -12.53
N ALA A 490 -6.62 -42.78 -13.71
CA ALA A 490 -5.66 -42.60 -14.79
C ALA A 490 -5.62 -41.13 -15.25
N LYS A 491 -4.41 -40.61 -15.55
CA LYS A 491 -4.18 -39.18 -15.85
C LYS A 491 -5.00 -38.66 -17.04
N ASP A 492 -5.35 -39.54 -17.97
CA ASP A 492 -6.08 -39.29 -19.20
C ASP A 492 -7.60 -39.55 -19.08
N ASN A 493 -8.08 -40.06 -17.95
CA ASN A 493 -9.51 -40.26 -17.71
C ASN A 493 -10.23 -38.94 -17.37
N LEU A 494 -10.50 -38.14 -18.39
CA LEU A 494 -11.22 -36.86 -18.26
C LEU A 494 -12.63 -37.03 -17.64
N ASN A 495 -13.29 -38.16 -17.87
CA ASN A 495 -14.64 -38.41 -17.35
C ASN A 495 -14.62 -38.62 -15.84
N GLY A 496 -13.64 -39.35 -15.31
CA GLY A 496 -13.44 -39.51 -13.87
C GLY A 496 -13.21 -38.16 -13.19
N ARG A 497 -12.21 -37.41 -13.69
CA ARG A 497 -11.88 -36.07 -13.16
C ARG A 497 -13.07 -35.11 -13.18
N ASN A 498 -13.85 -35.09 -14.27
CA ASN A 498 -15.04 -34.25 -14.35
C ASN A 498 -16.09 -34.68 -13.33
N ARG A 499 -16.30 -35.99 -13.14
CA ARG A 499 -17.26 -36.53 -12.18
C ARG A 499 -16.88 -36.16 -10.74
N ASP A 500 -15.61 -36.21 -10.38
CA ASP A 500 -15.15 -35.83 -9.03
C ASP A 500 -15.39 -34.34 -8.77
N VAL A 501 -15.11 -33.48 -9.77
CA VAL A 501 -15.43 -32.05 -9.73
C VAL A 501 -16.94 -31.80 -9.57
N TRP A 502 -17.78 -32.50 -10.32
CA TRP A 502 -19.24 -32.38 -10.19
C TRP A 502 -19.71 -32.85 -8.83
N GLN A 503 -19.21 -33.98 -8.33
CA GLN A 503 -19.54 -34.50 -7.02
C GLN A 503 -19.17 -33.51 -5.91
N TYR A 504 -18.01 -32.87 -6.00
CA TYR A 504 -17.62 -31.78 -5.11
C TYR A 504 -18.62 -30.62 -5.14
N LEU A 505 -18.94 -30.12 -6.33
CA LEU A 505 -19.85 -28.97 -6.52
C LEU A 505 -21.27 -29.28 -6.04
N ASP A 506 -21.76 -30.49 -6.31
CA ASP A 506 -23.05 -30.97 -5.82
C ASP A 506 -23.06 -31.03 -4.29
N GLY A 507 -21.98 -31.52 -3.68
CA GLY A 507 -21.79 -31.50 -2.23
C GLY A 507 -21.85 -30.09 -1.64
N VAL A 508 -21.21 -29.11 -2.30
CA VAL A 508 -21.28 -27.69 -1.93
C VAL A 508 -22.71 -27.16 -2.04
N ALA A 509 -23.39 -27.39 -3.16
CA ALA A 509 -24.76 -26.94 -3.40
C ALA A 509 -25.75 -27.52 -2.38
N MET A 510 -25.57 -28.78 -2.01
CA MET A 510 -26.39 -29.48 -1.00
C MET A 510 -25.99 -29.16 0.44
N LYS A 511 -24.89 -28.43 0.68
CA LYS A 511 -24.27 -28.27 2.00
C LYS A 511 -23.94 -29.62 2.68
N SER A 512 -23.64 -30.64 1.88
CA SER A 512 -23.28 -31.98 2.35
C SER A 512 -21.77 -32.11 2.47
N ARG A 513 -21.27 -32.17 3.72
CA ARG A 513 -19.84 -32.34 3.99
C ARG A 513 -19.32 -33.68 3.49
N THR A 514 -20.13 -34.74 3.58
CA THR A 514 -19.77 -36.09 3.13
C THR A 514 -19.53 -36.13 1.62
N ILE A 515 -20.51 -35.67 0.83
CA ILE A 515 -20.42 -35.68 -0.65
C ILE A 515 -19.29 -34.77 -1.13
N LYS A 516 -19.15 -33.61 -0.48
CA LYS A 516 -18.05 -32.68 -0.75
C LYS A 516 -16.69 -33.34 -0.48
N ASN A 517 -16.50 -33.96 0.69
CA ASN A 517 -15.24 -34.61 1.06
C ASN A 517 -14.92 -35.80 0.14
N GLU A 518 -15.93 -36.56 -0.26
CA GLU A 518 -15.78 -37.70 -1.18
C GLU A 518 -15.31 -37.25 -2.58
N GLY A 519 -15.84 -36.14 -3.08
CA GLY A 519 -15.36 -35.52 -4.33
C GLY A 519 -14.01 -34.80 -4.21
N GLU A 520 -13.59 -34.40 -3.00
CA GLU A 520 -12.23 -33.86 -2.74
C GLU A 520 -11.17 -34.97 -2.63
N ALA A 521 -11.57 -36.15 -2.14
CA ALA A 521 -10.66 -37.27 -1.87
C ALA A 521 -10.44 -38.17 -3.10
N ARG A 522 -11.36 -38.19 -4.06
CA ARG A 522 -11.20 -38.83 -5.37
C ARG A 522 -10.50 -37.89 -6.34
#